data_AF-A0AAN9VV55-F1
#
_entry.id   AF-A0AAN9VV55-F1
#
_cell.length_a   1.000
_cell.length_b   1.000
_cell.length_c   1.000
_cell.angle_alpha   90.00
_cell.angle_beta   90.00
_cell.angle_gamma   90.00
#
_symmetry.space_group_name_H-M   'P 1'
#
loop_
_entity.id
_entity.type
_entity.pdbx_description
1 polymer ?
#
loop_
_entity_poly.entity_id
_entity_poly.type
_entity_poly.pdbx_seq_one_letter_code
_entity_poly.pdbx_strand_id
1 'polypeptide(L)'
;MSPPLALLALAAALSLSPPAGARPEPDPRPAPAPAPAPSRCFLSARSCRQPPPASLDTEVPFACAVPGLEVTSWSRAVVISAANCNEAEPKQEFQDQPEVRFPKASPDAFYTLVMVDPDAPGMLRGEYWLHWIVVNIKGSHFQIGNLDDATEVASYVAPAPPERTGAHRYIFLALEQEASASPLAPAAPAERPHFRLGPWLRGLRALCGPRAGVQFRAAF
;
A
#
# COMPACT_ATOMS: atom_id res chain seq x y z
N MET A 1 50.76 -3.43 80.94
CA MET A 1 50.12 -4.39 81.86
C MET A 1 50.01 -5.72 81.13
N SER A 2 50.94 -6.63 81.40
CA SER A 2 50.87 -8.03 80.98
C SER A 2 49.71 -8.74 81.70
N PRO A 3 49.13 -9.76 81.06
CA PRO A 3 49.22 -11.11 81.64
C PRO A 3 49.48 -12.20 80.56
N PRO A 4 49.70 -13.48 80.97
CA PRO A 4 50.66 -14.37 80.33
C PRO A 4 50.08 -15.68 79.72
N LEU A 5 51.03 -16.52 79.28
CA LEU A 5 50.99 -17.86 78.69
C LEU A 5 49.91 -18.85 79.16
N ALA A 6 49.48 -19.71 78.22
CA ALA A 6 49.19 -21.15 78.39
C ALA A 6 48.80 -21.72 76.99
N LEU A 7 49.03 -22.96 76.56
CA LEU A 7 49.81 -24.13 76.96
C LEU A 7 49.73 -25.08 75.74
N LEU A 8 50.79 -25.82 75.43
CA LEU A 8 50.77 -26.89 74.41
C LEU A 8 49.80 -28.01 74.82
N ALA A 9 49.04 -28.56 73.85
CA ALA A 9 48.55 -29.93 73.92
C ALA A 9 48.50 -30.54 72.51
N LEU A 10 49.44 -31.47 72.27
CA LEU A 10 49.37 -32.47 71.20
C LEU A 10 48.19 -33.41 71.50
N ALA A 11 47.32 -33.64 70.52
CA ALA A 11 46.38 -34.76 70.55
C ALA A 11 46.45 -35.52 69.22
N ALA A 12 46.63 -36.83 69.35
CA ALA A 12 46.94 -37.79 68.31
C ALA A 12 45.76 -38.06 67.37
N ALA A 13 46.13 -38.46 66.15
CA ALA A 13 45.24 -39.02 65.14
C ALA A 13 44.63 -40.34 65.60
N LEU A 14 43.34 -40.52 65.37
CA LEU A 14 42.69 -41.81 65.15
C LEU A 14 41.66 -41.64 64.04
N SER A 15 41.99 -42.21 62.88
CA SER A 15 41.10 -42.33 61.74
C SER A 15 39.91 -43.22 62.08
N LEU A 16 38.69 -42.73 61.84
CA LEU A 16 37.58 -43.60 61.46
C LEU A 16 36.94 -43.03 60.20
N SER A 17 37.03 -43.81 59.13
CA SER A 17 36.35 -43.52 57.86
C SER A 17 34.84 -43.75 58.02
N PRO A 18 33.97 -42.82 57.61
CA PRO A 18 32.55 -43.09 57.52
C PRO A 18 32.24 -43.95 56.28
N PRO A 19 31.18 -44.79 56.32
CA PRO A 19 30.81 -45.66 55.21
C PRO A 19 30.31 -44.84 54.01
N ALA A 20 30.59 -45.35 52.81
CA ALA A 20 30.19 -44.79 51.54
C ALA A 20 28.67 -44.57 51.49
N GLY A 21 28.24 -43.32 51.63
CA GLY A 21 26.89 -42.89 51.32
C GLY A 21 26.63 -43.01 49.82
N ALA A 22 25.59 -43.76 49.47
CA ALA A 22 25.12 -43.94 48.10
C ALA A 22 24.90 -42.58 47.41
N ARG A 23 25.48 -42.44 46.22
CA ARG A 23 25.22 -41.29 45.35
C ARG A 23 23.77 -41.34 44.87
N PRO A 24 22.99 -40.24 44.97
CA PRO A 24 21.71 -40.18 44.29
C PRO A 24 21.94 -40.23 42.77
N GLU A 25 21.23 -41.13 42.11
CA GLU A 25 21.19 -41.29 40.67
C GLU A 25 20.67 -39.98 40.03
N PRO A 26 21.31 -39.45 38.98
CA PRO A 26 20.84 -38.23 38.35
C PRO A 26 19.53 -38.50 37.59
N ASP A 27 18.49 -37.76 37.96
CA ASP A 27 17.18 -37.77 37.31
C ASP A 27 17.32 -37.67 35.78
N PRO A 28 16.66 -38.54 35.00
CA PRO A 28 16.70 -38.46 33.55
C PRO A 28 15.96 -37.19 33.11
N ARG A 29 16.72 -36.17 32.70
CA ARG A 29 16.15 -34.97 32.08
C ARG A 29 15.29 -35.38 30.89
N PRO A 30 14.03 -34.92 30.79
CA PRO A 30 13.20 -35.18 29.63
C PRO A 30 13.89 -34.60 28.38
N ALA A 31 13.91 -35.39 27.31
CA ALA A 31 14.48 -34.98 26.03
C ALA A 31 13.85 -33.65 25.56
N PRO A 32 14.63 -32.73 24.97
CA PRO A 32 14.06 -31.50 24.42
C PRO A 32 13.02 -31.86 23.36
N ALA A 33 11.85 -31.22 23.43
CA ALA A 33 10.80 -31.37 22.44
C ALA A 33 11.37 -31.11 21.04
N PRO A 34 10.94 -31.86 20.01
CA PRO A 34 11.40 -31.64 18.65
C PRO A 34 11.12 -30.18 18.25
N ALA A 35 12.14 -29.51 17.70
CA ALA A 35 11.98 -28.18 17.15
C ALA A 35 10.77 -28.16 16.21
N PRO A 36 9.93 -27.11 16.23
CA PRO A 36 8.82 -27.02 15.30
C PRO A 36 9.38 -27.17 13.89
N ALA A 37 8.82 -28.11 13.13
CA ALA A 37 9.13 -28.24 11.71
C ALA A 37 9.05 -26.85 11.06
N PRO A 38 9.96 -26.49 10.14
CA PRO A 38 9.89 -25.20 9.48
C PRO A 38 8.48 -25.08 8.93
N SER A 39 7.73 -24.11 9.45
CA SER A 39 6.40 -23.78 8.94
C SER A 39 6.59 -23.67 7.44
N ARG A 40 6.01 -24.62 6.69
CA ARG A 40 5.90 -24.48 5.25
C ARG A 40 5.21 -23.13 5.08
N CYS A 41 5.98 -22.12 4.68
CA CYS A 41 5.43 -20.90 4.15
C CYS A 41 4.72 -21.34 2.88
N PHE A 42 3.47 -21.77 3.03
CA PHE A 42 2.50 -21.62 1.98
C PHE A 42 2.41 -20.12 1.78
N LEU A 43 3.29 -19.61 0.92
CA LEU A 43 3.07 -18.37 0.20
C LEU A 43 1.82 -18.63 -0.64
N SER A 44 0.66 -18.57 0.01
CA SER A 44 -0.60 -18.36 -0.67
C SER A 44 -0.43 -16.97 -1.27
N ALA A 45 -0.03 -16.94 -2.55
CA ALA A 45 -0.12 -15.74 -3.36
C ALA A 45 -1.53 -15.23 -3.14
N ARG A 46 -1.67 -14.10 -2.43
CA ARG A 46 -2.99 -13.54 -2.14
C ARG A 46 -3.54 -13.04 -3.46
N SER A 47 -4.22 -13.93 -4.18
CA SER A 47 -5.04 -13.59 -5.32
C SER A 47 -6.00 -12.48 -4.89
N CYS A 48 -6.24 -11.52 -5.78
CA CYS A 48 -7.08 -10.36 -5.55
C CYS A 48 -8.42 -10.78 -4.95
N ARG A 49 -8.61 -10.48 -3.65
CA ARG A 49 -9.89 -10.72 -2.99
C ARG A 49 -11.02 -9.86 -3.56
N GLN A 50 -10.69 -8.77 -4.25
CA GLN A 50 -11.65 -7.84 -4.84
C GLN A 50 -11.15 -7.39 -6.22
N PRO A 51 -11.64 -7.99 -7.33
CA PRO A 51 -11.35 -7.50 -8.67
C PRO A 51 -12.00 -6.13 -8.91
N PRO A 52 -11.62 -5.39 -9.98
CA PRO A 52 -12.24 -4.14 -10.35
C PRO A 52 -13.77 -4.31 -10.50
N PRO A 53 -14.58 -3.48 -9.82
CA PRO A 53 -16.02 -3.67 -9.81
C PRO A 53 -16.61 -3.39 -11.20
N ALA A 54 -17.66 -4.14 -11.56
CA ALA A 54 -18.35 -3.98 -12.84
C ALA A 54 -19.01 -2.59 -12.99
N SER A 55 -19.22 -1.85 -11.89
CA SER A 55 -19.71 -0.47 -11.96
C SER A 55 -18.82 0.43 -12.80
N LEU A 56 -17.51 0.20 -12.83
CA LEU A 56 -16.54 0.91 -13.69
C LEU A 56 -16.84 0.83 -15.19
N ASP A 57 -17.74 -0.05 -15.61
CA ASP A 57 -18.22 -0.14 -17.00
C ASP A 57 -19.34 0.85 -17.29
N THR A 58 -19.81 1.59 -16.28
CA THR A 58 -20.97 2.48 -16.37
C THR A 58 -20.75 3.82 -15.69
N GLU A 59 -20.16 3.84 -14.49
CA GLU A 59 -19.84 5.05 -13.73
C GLU A 59 -18.81 4.74 -12.62
N VAL A 60 -18.13 5.76 -12.11
CA VAL A 60 -17.31 5.66 -10.90
C VAL A 60 -18.01 6.37 -9.71
N PRO A 61 -19.06 5.78 -9.11
CA PRO A 61 -19.82 6.45 -8.06
C PRO A 61 -19.09 6.49 -6.71
N PHE A 62 -18.01 5.71 -6.57
CA PHE A 62 -17.39 5.41 -5.30
C PHE A 62 -16.10 6.17 -5.04
N ALA A 63 -15.64 7.07 -5.93
CA ALA A 63 -14.34 7.72 -5.77
C ALA A 63 -14.19 8.40 -4.39
N CYS A 64 -15.21 9.09 -3.90
CA CYS A 64 -15.24 9.65 -2.55
C CYS A 64 -15.59 8.63 -1.44
N ALA A 65 -16.16 7.48 -1.80
CA ALA A 65 -16.57 6.44 -0.85
C ALA A 65 -15.42 5.48 -0.47
N VAL A 66 -14.33 5.46 -1.23
CA VAL A 66 -13.08 4.76 -0.89
C VAL A 66 -11.96 5.78 -0.64
N PRO A 67 -12.03 6.58 0.45
CA PRO A 67 -11.06 7.63 0.68
C PRO A 67 -9.65 7.07 0.94
N GLY A 68 -8.64 7.85 0.57
CA GLY A 68 -7.24 7.52 0.88
C GLY A 68 -6.23 8.22 -0.01
N LEU A 69 -6.65 8.71 -1.17
CA LEU A 69 -5.81 9.55 -2.02
C LEU A 69 -5.84 11.00 -1.54
N GLU A 70 -4.68 11.63 -1.64
CA GLU A 70 -4.48 13.06 -1.48
C GLU A 70 -3.85 13.59 -2.77
N VAL A 71 -4.47 14.57 -3.40
CA VAL A 71 -3.99 15.19 -4.64
C VAL A 71 -3.65 16.64 -4.34
N THR A 72 -2.37 16.97 -4.38
CA THR A 72 -1.88 18.34 -4.13
C THR A 72 -1.61 19.03 -5.46
N SER A 73 -2.19 20.21 -5.66
CA SER A 73 -1.98 21.03 -6.84
C SER A 73 -0.51 21.39 -7.03
N TRP A 74 -0.14 21.78 -8.25
CA TRP A 74 1.24 22.19 -8.54
C TRP A 74 1.70 23.38 -7.69
N SER A 75 0.81 24.35 -7.47
CA SER A 75 1.09 25.51 -6.62
C SER A 75 1.17 25.14 -5.13
N ARG A 76 0.69 23.95 -4.75
CA ARG A 76 0.47 23.46 -3.40
C ARG A 76 -0.57 24.25 -2.59
N ALA A 77 -1.33 25.13 -3.23
CA ALA A 77 -2.40 25.88 -2.58
C ALA A 77 -3.66 25.04 -2.36
N VAL A 78 -3.89 24.03 -3.20
CA VAL A 78 -5.07 23.17 -3.14
C VAL A 78 -4.65 21.73 -2.86
N VAL A 79 -5.29 21.12 -1.86
CA VAL A 79 -5.13 19.70 -1.52
C VAL A 79 -6.51 19.06 -1.55
N ILE A 80 -6.73 18.14 -2.49
CA ILE A 80 -7.97 17.35 -2.57
C ILE A 80 -7.77 16.09 -1.74
N SER A 81 -8.69 15.87 -0.81
CA SER A 81 -8.69 14.74 0.10
C SER A 81 -10.11 14.24 0.31
N ALA A 82 -10.29 13.31 1.26
CA ALA A 82 -11.62 12.88 1.68
C ALA A 82 -12.49 14.04 2.23
N ALA A 83 -11.87 15.10 2.77
CA ALA A 83 -12.59 16.20 3.43
C ALA A 83 -13.33 17.12 2.45
N ASN A 84 -12.75 17.34 1.27
CA ASN A 84 -13.26 18.20 0.20
C ASN A 84 -13.48 17.42 -1.12
N CYS A 85 -13.74 16.12 -1.02
CA CYS A 85 -13.95 15.30 -2.20
C CYS A 85 -15.21 15.75 -2.94
N ASN A 86 -15.11 15.86 -4.28
CA ASN A 86 -16.16 16.34 -5.17
C ASN A 86 -16.52 17.83 -5.02
N GLU A 87 -15.72 18.62 -4.29
CA GLU A 87 -15.84 20.08 -4.28
C GLU A 87 -15.31 20.70 -5.59
N ALA A 88 -15.70 21.95 -5.84
CA ALA A 88 -15.31 22.71 -7.02
C ALA A 88 -14.00 23.45 -6.77
N GLU A 89 -13.06 23.31 -7.70
CA GLU A 89 -11.70 23.81 -7.58
C GLU A 89 -11.27 24.58 -8.84
N PRO A 90 -10.38 25.58 -8.72
CA PRO A 90 -9.90 26.33 -9.89
C PRO A 90 -9.10 25.41 -10.82
N LYS A 91 -9.47 25.34 -12.10
CA LYS A 91 -8.76 24.50 -13.08
C LYS A 91 -7.28 24.87 -13.23
N GLN A 92 -6.94 26.13 -12.93
CA GLN A 92 -5.58 26.67 -12.99
C GLN A 92 -4.61 25.93 -12.07
N GLU A 93 -5.11 25.41 -10.94
CA GLU A 93 -4.33 24.65 -9.97
C GLU A 93 -3.85 23.29 -10.51
N PHE A 94 -4.53 22.77 -11.53
CA PHE A 94 -4.29 21.46 -12.12
C PHE A 94 -3.77 21.55 -13.56
N GLN A 95 -3.26 22.70 -14.00
CA GLN A 95 -2.67 22.81 -15.35
C GLN A 95 -1.36 22.04 -15.49
N ASP A 96 -0.63 21.91 -14.39
CA ASP A 96 0.53 21.04 -14.27
C ASP A 96 0.17 19.75 -13.52
N GLN A 97 0.99 18.71 -13.71
CA GLN A 97 0.79 17.42 -13.06
C GLN A 97 0.77 17.60 -11.53
N PRO A 98 -0.31 17.16 -10.84
CA PRO A 98 -0.38 17.26 -9.39
C PRO A 98 0.44 16.16 -8.72
N GLU A 99 0.82 16.41 -7.47
CA GLU A 99 1.42 15.39 -6.62
C GLU A 99 0.31 14.52 -6.03
N VAL A 100 0.40 13.19 -6.18
CA VAL A 100 -0.62 12.25 -5.69
C VAL A 100 -0.02 11.33 -4.64
N ARG A 101 -0.57 11.38 -3.43
CA ARG A 101 -0.15 10.54 -2.30
C ARG A 101 -1.22 9.53 -1.96
N PHE A 102 -0.77 8.35 -1.52
CA PHE A 102 -1.61 7.39 -0.81
C PHE A 102 -0.95 7.03 0.53
N PRO A 103 -1.15 7.82 1.59
CA PRO A 103 -0.45 7.64 2.88
C PRO A 103 -0.63 6.25 3.51
N LYS A 104 -1.75 5.57 3.21
CA LYS A 104 -2.08 4.24 3.72
C LYS A 104 -1.71 3.09 2.76
N ALA A 105 -0.97 3.37 1.68
CA ALA A 105 -0.47 2.32 0.79
C ALA A 105 0.38 1.31 1.57
N SER A 106 0.23 0.02 1.30
CA SER A 106 1.18 -0.99 1.75
C SER A 106 2.54 -0.76 1.09
N PRO A 107 3.64 -0.64 1.85
CA PRO A 107 4.94 -0.22 1.31
C PRO A 107 5.56 -1.22 0.32
N ASP A 108 5.26 -2.51 0.50
CA ASP A 108 5.79 -3.61 -0.30
C ASP A 108 4.91 -3.95 -1.52
N ALA A 109 3.78 -3.28 -1.69
CA ALA A 109 2.86 -3.47 -2.81
C ALA A 109 3.16 -2.48 -3.95
N PHE A 110 2.67 -2.79 -5.13
CA PHE A 110 2.67 -1.89 -6.29
C PHE A 110 1.26 -1.38 -6.58
N TYR A 111 1.15 -0.19 -7.17
CA TYR A 111 -0.13 0.44 -7.47
C TYR A 111 -0.21 0.97 -8.90
N THR A 112 -1.42 1.00 -9.41
CA THR A 112 -1.83 1.69 -10.63
C THR A 112 -2.71 2.89 -10.25
N LEU A 113 -2.34 4.08 -10.73
CA LEU A 113 -3.11 5.31 -10.64
C LEU A 113 -3.75 5.60 -12.00
N VAL A 114 -5.04 5.94 -11.98
CA VAL A 114 -5.77 6.41 -13.17
C VAL A 114 -6.49 7.73 -12.86
N MET A 115 -6.53 8.62 -13.84
CA MET A 115 -7.32 9.84 -13.83
C MET A 115 -8.23 9.90 -15.06
N VAL A 116 -9.54 10.05 -14.84
CA VAL A 116 -10.56 10.04 -15.88
C VAL A 116 -11.63 11.12 -15.69
N ASP A 117 -12.23 11.57 -16.79
CA ASP A 117 -13.35 12.51 -16.81
C ASP A 117 -14.57 11.87 -17.53
N PRO A 118 -15.66 11.54 -16.82
CA PRO A 118 -16.89 11.02 -17.42
C PRO A 118 -17.78 12.09 -18.05
N ASP A 119 -17.53 13.38 -17.78
CA ASP A 119 -18.42 14.48 -18.13
C ASP A 119 -17.98 15.22 -19.41
N ALA A 120 -16.90 14.77 -20.06
CA ALA A 120 -16.44 15.28 -21.34
C ALA A 120 -17.52 15.16 -22.43
N PRO A 121 -17.67 16.17 -23.33
CA PRO A 121 -18.67 16.13 -24.38
C PRO A 121 -18.52 14.91 -25.29
N GLY A 122 -19.65 14.29 -25.64
CA GLY A 122 -19.69 13.14 -26.54
C GLY A 122 -19.39 11.80 -25.89
N MET A 123 -19.07 11.74 -24.59
CA MET A 123 -18.92 10.49 -23.86
C MET A 123 -20.29 9.84 -23.60
N LEU A 124 -20.41 8.56 -23.96
CA LEU A 124 -21.56 7.74 -23.55
C LEU A 124 -21.36 7.21 -22.12
N ARG A 125 -22.42 6.65 -21.55
CA ARG A 125 -22.34 6.01 -20.23
C ARG A 125 -21.29 4.91 -20.23
N GLY A 126 -20.34 4.97 -19.29
CA GLY A 126 -19.22 4.04 -19.19
C GLY A 126 -18.01 4.38 -20.06
N GLU A 127 -18.08 5.46 -20.82
CA GLU A 127 -16.96 6.06 -21.53
C GLU A 127 -16.41 7.24 -20.74
N TYR A 128 -15.10 7.42 -20.83
CA TYR A 128 -14.39 8.47 -20.13
C TYR A 128 -13.41 9.14 -21.08
N TRP A 129 -13.09 10.40 -20.80
CA TRP A 129 -11.88 11.01 -21.30
C TRP A 129 -10.71 10.64 -20.39
N LEU A 130 -9.63 10.10 -20.99
CA LEU A 130 -8.46 9.69 -20.24
C LEU A 130 -7.47 10.83 -20.02
N HIS A 131 -7.25 11.19 -18.74
CA HIS A 131 -6.30 12.22 -18.35
C HIS A 131 -4.92 11.67 -18.02
N TRP A 132 -4.83 10.55 -17.29
CA TRP A 132 -3.54 10.05 -16.80
C TRP A 132 -3.59 8.57 -16.43
N ILE A 133 -2.51 7.83 -16.73
CA ILE A 133 -2.29 6.46 -16.25
C ILE A 133 -0.83 6.30 -15.84
N VAL A 134 -0.62 5.87 -14.60
CA VAL A 134 0.70 5.48 -14.09
C VAL A 134 0.56 4.10 -13.44
N VAL A 135 1.47 3.19 -13.77
CA VAL A 135 1.52 1.83 -13.20
C VAL A 135 2.86 1.62 -12.48
N ASN A 136 2.98 0.51 -11.76
CA ASN A 136 4.20 0.12 -11.03
C ASN A 136 4.65 1.14 -9.98
N ILE A 137 3.71 1.87 -9.40
CA ILE A 137 4.02 2.81 -8.32
C ILE A 137 4.34 1.98 -7.07
N LYS A 138 5.58 2.01 -6.61
CA LYS A 138 5.95 1.34 -5.36
C LYS A 138 5.22 1.99 -4.18
N GLY A 139 4.58 1.20 -3.33
CA GLY A 139 3.76 1.70 -2.24
C GLY A 139 4.50 2.63 -1.30
N SER A 140 5.78 2.33 -0.98
CA SER A 140 6.63 3.21 -0.17
C SER A 140 6.84 4.59 -0.80
N HIS A 141 6.88 4.68 -2.14
CA HIS A 141 7.00 5.95 -2.86
C HIS A 141 5.64 6.63 -2.98
N PHE A 142 4.58 5.85 -3.16
CA PHE A 142 3.22 6.37 -3.23
C PHE A 142 2.77 7.05 -1.92
N GLN A 143 3.21 6.52 -0.76
CA GLN A 143 2.94 7.12 0.55
C GLN A 143 3.39 8.58 0.65
N ILE A 144 4.49 8.92 -0.03
CA ILE A 144 5.12 10.25 0.01
C ILE A 144 4.94 11.05 -1.28
N GLY A 145 4.20 10.52 -2.25
CA GLY A 145 3.92 11.20 -3.52
C GLY A 145 5.05 11.15 -4.55
N ASN A 146 5.99 10.22 -4.41
CA ASN A 146 7.04 10.00 -5.39
C ASN A 146 6.55 9.00 -6.46
N LEU A 147 6.64 9.39 -7.73
CA LEU A 147 6.29 8.56 -8.89
C LEU A 147 7.48 8.34 -9.85
N ASP A 148 8.70 8.69 -9.46
CA ASP A 148 9.90 8.72 -10.32
C ASP A 148 10.26 7.33 -10.88
N ASP A 149 10.07 6.29 -10.07
CA ASP A 149 10.33 4.89 -10.44
C ASP A 149 9.10 4.19 -11.04
N ALA A 150 7.99 4.91 -11.18
CA ALA A 150 6.77 4.37 -11.76
C ALA A 150 6.83 4.40 -13.30
N THR A 151 5.91 3.69 -13.95
CA THR A 151 5.81 3.66 -15.41
C THR A 151 4.60 4.46 -15.84
N GLU A 152 4.84 5.59 -16.52
CA GLU A 152 3.77 6.38 -17.13
C GLU A 152 3.30 5.72 -18.43
N VAL A 153 2.03 5.29 -18.46
CA VAL A 153 1.42 4.59 -19.61
C VAL A 153 0.66 5.57 -20.50
N ALA A 154 0.02 6.55 -19.89
CA ALA A 154 -0.61 7.67 -20.59
C ALA A 154 -0.29 8.93 -19.81
N SER A 155 0.38 9.89 -20.44
CA SER A 155 0.87 11.09 -19.77
C SER A 155 -0.25 11.99 -19.26
N TYR A 156 0.05 12.76 -18.21
CA TYR A 156 -0.89 13.71 -17.65
C TYR A 156 -1.36 14.72 -18.70
N VAL A 157 -2.68 14.92 -18.80
CA VAL A 157 -3.31 16.00 -19.56
C VAL A 157 -4.18 16.80 -18.63
N ALA A 158 -3.96 18.12 -18.61
CA ALA A 158 -4.66 19.04 -17.73
C ALA A 158 -6.19 19.04 -17.96
N PRO A 159 -6.98 19.30 -16.91
CA PRO A 159 -8.36 19.74 -17.01
C PRO A 159 -8.53 20.90 -18.00
N ALA A 160 -9.35 20.67 -19.03
CA ALA A 160 -9.72 21.67 -20.02
C ALA A 160 -11.22 21.57 -20.36
N PRO A 161 -12.11 21.71 -19.36
CA PRO A 161 -13.55 21.64 -19.59
C PRO A 161 -13.96 22.77 -20.54
N PRO A 162 -14.67 22.48 -21.64
CA PRO A 162 -15.07 23.53 -22.58
C PRO A 162 -16.05 24.54 -21.97
N GLU A 163 -16.16 25.72 -22.59
CA GLU A 163 -17.20 26.67 -22.18
C GLU A 163 -18.60 26.04 -22.29
N ARG A 164 -19.46 26.37 -21.32
CA ARG A 164 -20.89 26.00 -21.31
C ARG A 164 -21.18 24.49 -21.20
N THR A 165 -20.20 23.67 -20.82
CA THR A 165 -20.42 22.24 -20.51
C THR A 165 -20.66 21.99 -19.01
N GLY A 166 -20.47 23.03 -18.18
CA GLY A 166 -20.63 22.94 -16.73
C GLY A 166 -19.35 22.45 -16.03
N ALA A 167 -19.49 22.00 -14.79
CA ALA A 167 -18.37 21.49 -14.01
C ALA A 167 -18.19 19.99 -14.25
N HIS A 168 -17.01 19.62 -14.73
CA HIS A 168 -16.62 18.23 -14.99
C HIS A 168 -15.99 17.59 -13.76
N ARG A 169 -16.20 16.29 -13.56
CA ARG A 169 -15.58 15.50 -12.51
C ARG A 169 -14.25 14.93 -12.97
N TYR A 170 -13.19 15.23 -12.24
CA TYR A 170 -11.87 14.63 -12.46
C TYR A 170 -11.63 13.58 -11.38
N ILE A 171 -11.64 12.32 -11.78
CA ILE A 171 -11.70 11.18 -10.86
C ILE A 171 -10.35 10.49 -10.82
N PHE A 172 -9.75 10.40 -9.64
CA PHE A 172 -8.52 9.66 -9.37
C PHE A 172 -8.85 8.35 -8.67
N LEU A 173 -8.30 7.24 -9.15
CA LEU A 173 -8.40 5.93 -8.51
C LEU A 173 -7.03 5.28 -8.40
N ALA A 174 -6.76 4.67 -7.25
CA ALA A 174 -5.62 3.80 -7.03
C ALA A 174 -6.08 2.35 -6.89
N LEU A 175 -5.47 1.47 -7.69
CA LEU A 175 -5.66 0.03 -7.64
C LEU A 175 -4.34 -0.63 -7.22
N GLU A 176 -4.43 -1.62 -6.37
CA GLU A 176 -3.26 -2.41 -5.95
C GLU A 176 -2.96 -3.47 -7.01
N GLN A 177 -1.70 -3.69 -7.35
CA GLN A 177 -1.26 -4.70 -8.31
C GLN A 177 -0.92 -6.00 -7.55
N GLU A 178 -1.29 -7.16 -8.09
CA GLU A 178 -0.80 -8.41 -7.52
C GLU A 178 0.72 -8.49 -7.69
N ALA A 179 1.40 -8.96 -6.66
CA ALA A 179 2.85 -9.12 -6.67
C ALA A 179 3.34 -10.04 -7.81
N SER A 180 2.55 -11.06 -8.18
CA SER A 180 2.85 -11.99 -9.26
C SER A 180 2.80 -11.39 -10.66
N ALA A 181 2.19 -10.21 -10.82
CA ALA A 181 2.04 -9.55 -12.12
C ALA A 181 2.82 -8.24 -12.23
N SER A 182 3.60 -7.87 -11.22
CA SER A 182 4.44 -6.68 -11.24
C SER A 182 5.86 -7.02 -11.72
N PRO A 183 6.49 -6.20 -12.59
CA PRO A 183 5.96 -4.96 -13.16
C PRO A 183 4.96 -5.22 -14.29
N LEU A 184 3.92 -4.38 -14.35
CA LEU A 184 2.99 -4.30 -15.47
C LEU A 184 3.63 -3.53 -16.62
N ALA A 185 3.47 -4.01 -17.85
CA ALA A 185 3.90 -3.31 -19.07
C ALA A 185 2.75 -3.24 -20.09
N PRO A 186 1.65 -2.53 -19.77
CA PRO A 186 0.53 -2.43 -20.70
C PRO A 186 0.84 -1.49 -21.85
N ALA A 187 0.21 -1.76 -23.00
CA ALA A 187 0.16 -0.78 -24.07
C ALA A 187 -0.65 0.44 -23.62
N ALA A 188 -0.17 1.63 -23.99
CA ALA A 188 -0.95 2.85 -23.87
C ALA A 188 -2.28 2.72 -24.63
N PRO A 189 -3.40 3.21 -24.09
CA PRO A 189 -4.62 3.34 -24.86
C PRO A 189 -4.36 4.15 -26.13
N ALA A 190 -4.87 3.67 -27.28
CA ALA A 190 -4.63 4.30 -28.57
C ALA A 190 -5.20 5.73 -28.65
N GLU A 191 -6.32 5.95 -27.95
CA GLU A 191 -7.02 7.22 -27.89
C GLU A 191 -7.42 7.54 -26.45
N ARG A 192 -7.54 8.84 -26.16
CA ARG A 192 -8.04 9.38 -24.89
C ARG A 192 -9.57 9.47 -24.80
N PRO A 193 -10.32 9.94 -25.83
CA PRO A 193 -11.77 9.89 -25.80
C PRO A 193 -12.27 8.44 -25.84
N HIS A 194 -13.53 8.25 -25.41
CA HIS A 194 -14.21 6.95 -25.41
C HIS A 194 -13.44 5.85 -24.67
N PHE A 195 -12.58 6.23 -23.72
CA PHE A 195 -11.79 5.29 -22.95
C PHE A 195 -12.72 4.47 -22.05
N ARG A 196 -12.60 3.14 -22.14
CA ARG A 196 -13.39 2.19 -21.34
C ARG A 196 -12.55 1.66 -20.18
N LEU A 197 -12.67 2.32 -19.04
CA LEU A 197 -11.85 2.07 -17.85
C LEU A 197 -11.97 0.64 -17.33
N GLY A 198 -13.20 0.16 -17.09
CA GLY A 198 -13.42 -1.17 -16.52
C GLY A 198 -12.84 -2.32 -17.38
N PRO A 199 -13.13 -2.38 -18.69
CA PRO A 199 -12.51 -3.36 -19.58
C PRO A 199 -10.98 -3.27 -19.63
N TRP A 200 -10.42 -2.05 -19.65
CA TRP A 200 -8.97 -1.84 -19.65
C TRP A 200 -8.32 -2.40 -18.38
N LEU A 201 -8.85 -2.07 -17.19
CA LEU A 201 -8.34 -2.59 -15.90
C LEU A 201 -8.42 -4.11 -15.81
N ARG A 202 -9.51 -4.73 -16.29
CA ARG A 202 -9.64 -6.20 -16.31
C ARG A 202 -8.70 -6.85 -17.31
N GLY A 203 -8.31 -6.14 -18.36
CA GLY A 203 -7.30 -6.58 -19.33
C GLY A 203 -5.90 -6.75 -18.74
N LEU A 204 -5.57 -6.00 -17.68
CA LEU A 204 -4.27 -6.06 -16.99
C LEU A 204 -4.09 -7.31 -16.10
N ARG A 205 -5.18 -8.07 -15.88
CA ARG A 205 -5.20 -9.39 -15.23
C ARG A 205 -4.31 -9.50 -13.97
N ALA A 206 -4.48 -8.60 -13.01
CA ALA A 206 -3.93 -8.69 -11.64
C ALA A 206 -4.10 -7.37 -10.87
N LEU A 207 -5.27 -6.75 -10.95
CA LEU A 207 -5.56 -5.52 -10.21
C LEU A 207 -6.60 -5.79 -9.13
N CYS A 208 -6.36 -5.27 -7.93
CA CYS A 208 -7.25 -5.35 -6.79
C CYS A 208 -7.79 -3.97 -6.44
N GLY A 209 -9.07 -3.92 -6.06
CA GLY A 209 -9.72 -2.69 -5.62
C GLY A 209 -10.59 -2.08 -6.72
N PRO A 210 -10.83 -0.75 -6.69
CA PRO A 210 -9.95 0.29 -6.16
C PRO A 210 -9.77 0.32 -4.63
N ARG A 211 -8.56 0.69 -4.20
CA ARG A 211 -8.15 0.77 -2.78
C ARG A 211 -8.29 2.16 -2.21
N ALA A 212 -8.15 3.17 -3.05
CA ALA A 212 -8.34 4.55 -2.69
C ALA A 212 -8.83 5.32 -3.93
N GLY A 213 -9.55 6.40 -3.68
CA GLY A 213 -10.04 7.32 -4.69
C GLY A 213 -10.24 8.71 -4.11
N VAL A 214 -10.30 9.68 -5.01
CA VAL A 214 -10.72 11.05 -4.74
C VAL A 214 -11.19 11.66 -6.06
N GLN A 215 -11.99 12.72 -6.00
CA GLN A 215 -12.34 13.50 -7.18
C GLN A 215 -12.47 14.98 -6.82
N PHE A 216 -12.33 15.85 -7.81
CA PHE A 216 -12.72 17.26 -7.72
C PHE A 216 -13.55 17.64 -8.94
N ARG A 217 -14.17 18.81 -8.88
CA ARG A 217 -14.89 19.41 -10.01
C ARG A 217 -14.17 20.64 -10.50
N ALA A 218 -14.04 20.79 -11.82
CA ALA A 218 -13.58 22.04 -12.41
C ALA A 218 -14.43 22.43 -13.61
N ALA A 219 -14.61 23.74 -13.79
CA ALA A 219 -15.33 24.34 -14.91
C ALA A 219 -14.38 25.26 -15.70
N PHE A 220 -14.87 25.81 -16.82
CA PHE A 220 -14.11 26.70 -17.69
C PHE A 220 -13.58 27.94 -16.97
#